data_AF-A0A250JJR1-F1
#
_entry.id   AF-A0A250JJR1-F1
#
_cell.length_a   1.000
_cell.length_b   1.000
_cell.length_c   1.000
_cell.angle_alpha   90.00
_cell.angle_beta   90.00
_cell.angle_gamma   90.00
#
_symmetry.space_group_name_H-M   'P 1'
#
loop_
_entity.id
_entity.type
_entity.pdbx_description
1 polymer ?
#
loop_
_entity_poly.entity_id
_entity_poly.type
_entity_poly.pdbx_seq_one_letter_code
_entity_poly.pdbx_strand_id
1 'polypeptide(L)'
;MSDEKESPGDRVGPYLLGERLELMGSGVGRLYLAHHVHTGARTVLLFPEKHLEGLLQSDWEVSLSGGREESSVKMKVERSDGPVPTKEVADALRLITQAIARVEDKERLYQHLLAKPVERRGRWGSRSGRVRAALVALAMVAVGLGVWLYAR
;
A
#
# COMPACT_ATOMS: atom_id res chain seq x y z
N MET A 1 16.94 6.87 -15.56
CA MET A 1 16.32 6.79 -14.22
C MET A 1 14.91 7.31 -14.38
N SER A 2 13.95 6.39 -14.55
CA SER A 2 12.57 6.76 -14.85
C SER A 2 11.88 7.16 -13.56
N ASP A 3 11.46 8.42 -13.47
CA ASP A 3 10.36 8.82 -12.60
C ASP A 3 9.11 8.09 -13.12
N GLU A 4 8.86 6.89 -12.60
CA GLU A 4 7.55 6.28 -12.70
C GLU A 4 6.59 7.20 -11.94
N LYS A 5 5.86 8.01 -12.72
CA LYS A 5 4.71 8.76 -12.25
C LYS A 5 3.85 7.81 -11.44
N GLU A 6 3.78 8.01 -10.12
CA GLU A 6 2.74 7.46 -9.28
C GLU A 6 1.41 7.93 -9.87
N SER A 7 0.82 7.10 -10.73
CA SER A 7 -0.59 7.17 -11.04
C SER A 7 -1.32 7.15 -9.70
N PRO A 8 -2.27 8.07 -9.43
CA PRO A 8 -3.11 7.96 -8.25
C PRO A 8 -3.93 6.68 -8.38
N GLY A 9 -3.38 5.58 -7.87
CA GLY A 9 -4.06 4.31 -7.81
C GLY A 9 -5.28 4.46 -6.92
N ASP A 10 -6.40 3.91 -7.38
CA ASP A 10 -7.67 3.98 -6.65
C ASP A 10 -7.46 3.51 -5.20
N ARG A 11 -7.93 4.31 -4.24
CA ARG A 11 -7.80 3.99 -2.81
C ARG A 11 -8.99 3.15 -2.38
N VAL A 12 -8.72 2.04 -1.69
CA VAL A 12 -9.76 1.18 -1.09
C VAL A 12 -9.51 1.09 0.40
N GLY A 13 -10.33 1.80 1.17
CA GLY A 13 -10.15 1.94 2.61
C GLY A 13 -8.75 2.47 2.95
N PRO A 14 -7.96 1.78 3.79
CA PRO A 14 -6.60 2.20 4.13
C PRO A 14 -5.54 1.70 3.13
N TYR A 15 -5.92 1.13 1.99
CA TYR A 15 -5.00 0.58 1.00
C TYR A 15 -4.91 1.44 -0.25
N LEU A 16 -3.69 1.69 -0.73
CA LEU A 16 -3.44 2.30 -2.02
C LEU A 16 -3.18 1.19 -3.04
N LEU A 17 -4.00 1.12 -4.09
CA LEU A 17 -3.78 0.17 -5.18
C LEU A 17 -2.58 0.59 -6.00
N GLY A 18 -1.76 -0.39 -6.35
CA GLY A 18 -0.69 -0.26 -7.32
C GLY A 18 -1.08 -1.02 -8.58
N GLU A 19 -0.17 -1.86 -9.03
CA GLU A 19 -0.33 -2.61 -10.26
C GLU A 19 -1.33 -3.76 -10.15
N ARG A 20 -2.07 -4.00 -11.24
CA ARG A 20 -2.89 -5.19 -11.43
C ARG A 20 -2.03 -6.35 -11.92
N LEU A 21 -2.17 -7.51 -11.28
CA LEU A 21 -1.60 -8.77 -11.75
C LEU A 21 -2.54 -9.44 -12.76
N GLU A 22 -1.96 -9.97 -13.84
CA GLU A 22 -2.69 -10.81 -14.78
C GLU A 22 -2.88 -12.22 -14.21
N LEU A 23 -4.11 -12.72 -14.34
CA LEU A 23 -4.52 -14.04 -13.89
C LEU A 23 -4.81 -14.93 -15.09
N MET A 24 -4.27 -16.15 -15.08
CA MET A 24 -4.55 -17.16 -16.07
C MET A 24 -5.98 -17.70 -15.93
N GLY A 25 -6.79 -17.52 -16.99
CA GLY A 25 -8.17 -17.97 -17.06
C GLY A 25 -9.16 -17.04 -16.33
N SER A 26 -10.45 -17.19 -16.64
CA SER A 26 -11.54 -16.37 -16.07
C SER A 26 -12.08 -16.92 -14.75
N GLY A 27 -12.85 -16.11 -14.02
CA GLY A 27 -13.71 -16.56 -12.92
C GLY A 27 -13.20 -16.34 -11.50
N VAL A 28 -12.04 -15.69 -11.31
CA VAL A 28 -11.52 -15.37 -9.96
C VAL A 28 -11.53 -13.87 -9.65
N GLY A 29 -11.48 -13.02 -10.68
CA GLY A 29 -11.53 -11.57 -10.54
C GLY A 29 -10.23 -10.88 -10.89
N ARG A 30 -9.92 -9.80 -10.17
CA ARG A 30 -8.76 -8.94 -10.41
C ARG A 30 -7.92 -8.86 -9.14
N LEU A 31 -6.63 -9.17 -9.26
CA LEU A 31 -5.69 -9.13 -8.15
C LEU A 31 -4.78 -7.91 -8.32
N TYR A 32 -4.57 -7.14 -7.24
CA TYR A 32 -3.75 -5.94 -7.25
C TYR A 32 -2.66 -6.03 -6.19
N LEU A 33 -1.45 -5.62 -6.57
CA LEU A 33 -0.42 -5.24 -5.62
C LEU A 33 -0.86 -3.94 -4.94
N ALA A 34 -0.73 -3.87 -3.62
CA ALA A 34 -1.13 -2.70 -2.85
C ALA A 34 -0.22 -2.50 -1.64
N HIS A 35 -0.41 -1.36 -0.97
CA HIS A 35 0.18 -1.14 0.34
C HIS A 35 -0.78 -0.40 1.27
N HIS A 36 -0.65 -0.67 2.56
CA HIS A 36 -1.38 0.06 3.59
C HIS A 36 -0.81 1.48 3.75
N VAL A 37 -1.65 2.50 3.62
CA VAL A 37 -1.27 3.92 3.54
C VAL A 37 -0.53 4.41 4.78
N HIS A 38 -0.85 3.85 5.96
CA HIS A 38 -0.28 4.31 7.23
C HIS A 38 0.95 3.52 7.66
N THR A 39 1.02 2.24 7.35
CA THR A 39 2.11 1.34 7.80
C THR A 39 3.11 1.04 6.69
N GLY A 40 2.77 1.36 5.44
CA GLY A 40 3.52 0.95 4.26
C GLY A 40 3.49 -0.56 4.00
N ALA A 41 2.78 -1.35 4.82
CA ALA A 41 2.77 -2.81 4.74
C ALA A 41 2.33 -3.27 3.35
N ARG A 42 3.07 -4.23 2.79
CA ARG A 42 2.76 -4.83 1.48
C ARG A 42 1.53 -5.70 1.60
N THR A 43 0.58 -5.48 0.71
CA THR A 43 -0.70 -6.19 0.70
C THR A 43 -1.07 -6.53 -0.74
N VAL A 44 -1.97 -7.49 -0.88
CA VAL A 44 -2.60 -7.83 -2.14
C VAL A 44 -4.10 -7.70 -1.96
N LEU A 45 -4.77 -7.03 -2.90
CA LEU A 45 -6.23 -6.87 -2.90
C LEU A 45 -6.83 -7.70 -4.03
N LEU A 46 -7.77 -8.57 -3.69
CA LEU A 46 -8.57 -9.33 -4.65
C LEU A 46 -9.95 -8.67 -4.76
N PHE A 47 -10.30 -8.23 -5.97
CA PHE A 47 -11.67 -7.86 -6.32
C PHE A 47 -12.29 -9.04 -7.07
N PRO A 48 -13.15 -9.83 -6.43
CA PRO A 48 -13.72 -10.99 -7.08
C PRO A 48 -14.68 -10.56 -8.21
N GLU A 49 -14.97 -11.46 -9.16
CA GLU A 49 -15.97 -11.17 -10.20
C GLU A 49 -17.37 -11.01 -9.60
N LYS A 50 -18.26 -10.27 -10.28
CA LYS A 50 -19.60 -9.88 -9.76
C LYS A 50 -20.44 -11.03 -9.22
N HIS A 51 -20.29 -12.25 -9.76
CA HIS A 51 -21.04 -13.43 -9.30
C HIS A 51 -20.59 -13.93 -7.91
N LEU A 52 -19.49 -13.41 -7.37
CA LEU A 52 -18.94 -13.70 -6.05
C LEU A 52 -19.18 -12.58 -5.04
N GLU A 53 -19.86 -11.48 -5.43
CA GLU A 53 -20.18 -10.38 -4.49
C GLU A 53 -21.11 -10.85 -3.36
N GLY A 54 -21.99 -11.83 -3.62
CA GLY A 54 -22.85 -12.42 -2.59
C GLY A 54 -22.15 -13.36 -1.60
N LEU A 55 -20.83 -13.53 -1.73
CA LEU A 55 -19.99 -14.39 -0.88
C LEU A 55 -19.62 -13.71 0.45
N LEU A 56 -19.65 -12.38 0.49
CA LEU A 56 -19.37 -11.59 1.69
C LEU A 56 -20.67 -10.94 2.15
N GLN A 57 -21.27 -11.45 3.22
CA GLN A 57 -22.56 -10.96 3.73
C GLN A 57 -22.40 -10.00 4.90
N SER A 58 -21.20 -9.93 5.49
CA SER A 58 -20.89 -9.07 6.62
C SER A 58 -19.46 -8.53 6.54
N ASP A 59 -19.22 -7.38 7.17
CA ASP A 59 -17.89 -6.82 7.31
C ASP A 59 -17.14 -7.53 8.44
N TRP A 60 -15.96 -8.06 8.14
CA TRP A 60 -15.10 -8.73 9.11
C TRP A 60 -13.62 -8.53 8.78
N GLU A 61 -12.78 -8.59 9.80
CA GLU A 61 -11.33 -8.52 9.69
C GLU A 61 -10.70 -9.65 10.52
N VAL A 62 -9.90 -10.47 9.87
CA VAL A 62 -9.14 -11.55 10.50
C VAL A 62 -7.67 -11.47 10.12
N SER A 63 -6.79 -11.83 11.05
CA SER A 63 -5.36 -11.97 10.83
C SER A 63 -4.97 -13.45 10.89
N LEU A 64 -4.17 -13.87 9.92
CA LEU A 64 -3.54 -15.19 9.90
C LEU A 64 -2.06 -15.04 10.22
N SER A 65 -1.58 -15.85 11.16
CA SER A 65 -0.17 -15.93 11.50
C SER A 65 0.26 -17.39 11.60
N GLY A 66 1.48 -17.68 11.18
CA GLY A 66 2.07 -19.01 11.27
C GLY A 66 3.57 -18.89 11.43
N GLY A 67 4.16 -19.86 12.13
CA GLY A 67 5.59 -19.91 12.39
C GLY A 67 6.07 -21.35 12.32
N ARG A 68 7.23 -21.56 11.68
CA ARG A 68 7.84 -22.89 11.57
C ARG A 68 8.11 -23.52 12.94
N GLU A 69 8.47 -22.70 13.92
CA GLU A 69 8.82 -23.17 15.27
C GLU A 69 7.64 -23.77 16.02
N GLU A 70 6.45 -23.18 15.90
CA GLU A 70 5.27 -23.64 16.63
C GLU A 70 4.47 -24.72 15.89
N SER A 71 4.77 -24.96 14.60
CA SER A 71 3.99 -25.85 13.72
C SER A 71 2.48 -25.58 13.78
N SER A 72 2.10 -24.32 13.97
CA SER A 72 0.70 -23.91 14.13
C SER A 72 0.34 -22.76 13.19
N VAL A 73 -0.94 -22.70 12.81
CA VAL A 73 -1.55 -21.59 12.10
C VAL A 73 -2.62 -21.01 13.00
N LYS A 74 -2.50 -19.73 13.35
CA LYS A 74 -3.43 -19.02 14.22
C LYS A 74 -4.26 -18.08 13.37
N MET A 75 -5.58 -18.12 13.58
CA MET A 75 -6.51 -17.13 13.06
C MET A 75 -7.02 -16.29 14.24
N LYS A 76 -6.78 -14.99 14.21
CA LYS A 76 -7.30 -14.03 15.19
C LYS A 76 -8.33 -13.15 14.50
N VAL A 77 -9.44 -12.92 15.18
CA VAL A 77 -10.50 -12.02 14.72
C VAL A 77 -10.20 -10.65 15.28
N GLU A 78 -9.96 -9.68 14.41
CA GLU A 78 -9.67 -8.30 14.80
C GLU A 78 -10.97 -7.49 14.90
N ARG A 79 -11.90 -7.71 13.97
CA ARG A 79 -13.20 -7.04 13.94
C ARG A 79 -14.26 -7.94 13.32
N SER A 80 -15.46 -7.92 13.88
CA SER A 80 -16.65 -8.58 13.32
C SER A 80 -17.89 -7.90 13.91
N ASP A 81 -18.88 -7.60 13.08
CA ASP A 81 -20.14 -6.98 13.52
C ASP A 81 -21.13 -8.00 14.13
N GLY A 82 -20.77 -9.29 14.15
CA GLY A 82 -21.51 -10.39 14.76
C GLY A 82 -20.64 -11.62 14.99
N PRO A 83 -21.23 -12.82 15.19
CA PRO A 83 -20.48 -14.07 15.18
C PRO A 83 -19.64 -14.17 13.92
N VAL A 84 -18.40 -14.62 14.07
CA VAL A 84 -17.45 -14.71 12.94
C VAL A 84 -18.03 -15.63 11.87
N PRO A 85 -18.20 -15.17 10.63
CA PRO A 85 -18.78 -15.98 9.56
C PRO A 85 -17.71 -16.95 9.02
N THR A 86 -17.42 -18.01 9.77
CA THR A 86 -16.33 -18.95 9.48
C THR A 86 -16.38 -19.54 8.08
N LYS A 87 -17.59 -19.77 7.54
CA LYS A 87 -17.79 -20.19 6.15
C LYS A 87 -17.36 -19.13 5.15
N GLU A 88 -17.76 -17.87 5.34
CA GLU A 88 -17.39 -16.76 4.45
C GLU A 88 -15.87 -16.54 4.48
N VAL A 89 -15.25 -16.60 5.67
CA VAL A 89 -13.79 -16.51 5.82
C VAL A 89 -13.09 -17.65 5.06
N ALA A 90 -13.57 -18.89 5.20
CA ALA A 90 -13.00 -20.03 4.50
C ALA A 90 -13.13 -19.91 2.97
N ASP A 91 -14.28 -19.46 2.48
CA ASP A 91 -14.52 -19.24 1.06
C ASP A 91 -13.65 -18.08 0.51
N ALA A 92 -13.47 -17.00 1.27
CA ALA A 92 -12.58 -15.90 0.90
C ALA A 92 -11.11 -16.37 0.82
N LEU A 93 -10.64 -17.16 1.80
CA LEU A 93 -9.28 -17.73 1.77
C LEU A 93 -9.09 -18.68 0.57
N ARG A 94 -10.12 -19.46 0.23
CA ARG A 94 -10.11 -20.30 -0.97
C ARG A 94 -9.99 -19.46 -2.24
N LEU A 95 -10.74 -18.36 -2.35
CA LEU A 95 -10.66 -17.45 -3.50
C LEU A 95 -9.28 -16.81 -3.63
N ILE A 96 -8.71 -16.32 -2.53
CA ILE A 96 -7.35 -15.76 -2.51
C ILE A 96 -6.33 -16.82 -2.98
N THR A 97 -6.45 -18.05 -2.49
CA THR A 97 -5.56 -19.15 -2.88
C THR A 97 -5.69 -19.47 -4.37
N GLN A 98 -6.91 -19.51 -4.91
CA GLN A 98 -7.17 -19.70 -6.34
C GLN A 98 -6.61 -18.55 -7.19
N ALA A 99 -6.71 -17.30 -6.72
CA ALA A 99 -6.17 -16.13 -7.40
C ALA A 99 -4.64 -16.21 -7.48
N ILE A 100 -3.98 -16.44 -6.34
CA ILE A 100 -2.52 -16.57 -6.26
C ILE A 100 -2.01 -17.71 -7.15
N ALA A 101 -2.71 -18.85 -7.17
CA ALA A 101 -2.31 -19.99 -8.00
C ALA A 101 -2.32 -19.68 -9.51
N ARG A 102 -3.20 -18.76 -9.94
CA ARG A 102 -3.41 -18.35 -11.34
C ARG A 102 -2.61 -17.12 -11.75
N VAL A 103 -1.90 -16.45 -10.84
CA VAL A 103 -1.03 -15.33 -11.24
C VAL A 103 -0.01 -15.82 -12.26
N GLU A 104 0.04 -15.14 -13.40
CA GLU A 104 0.98 -15.47 -14.49
C GLU A 104 2.43 -15.24 -14.04
N ASP A 105 2.69 -14.08 -13.43
CA ASP A 105 4.01 -13.70 -12.90
C ASP A 105 4.08 -13.89 -11.37
N LYS A 106 4.31 -15.15 -10.96
CA LYS A 106 4.43 -15.51 -9.53
C LYS A 106 5.65 -14.89 -8.86
N GLU A 107 6.73 -14.70 -9.60
CA GLU A 107 7.96 -14.11 -9.08
C GLU A 107 7.71 -12.66 -8.67
N ARG A 108 6.99 -11.90 -9.50
CA ARG A 108 6.64 -10.52 -9.16
C ARG A 108 5.75 -10.40 -7.93
N LEU A 109 4.76 -11.28 -7.79
CA LEU A 109 3.95 -11.37 -6.57
C LEU A 109 4.83 -11.66 -5.34
N TYR A 110 5.74 -12.62 -5.45
CA TYR A 110 6.65 -13.00 -4.38
C TYR A 110 7.57 -11.84 -3.98
N GLN A 111 8.20 -11.18 -4.96
CA GLN A 111 9.06 -10.02 -4.74
C GLN A 111 8.32 -8.86 -4.06
N HIS A 112 7.07 -8.58 -4.45
CA HIS A 112 6.26 -7.55 -3.78
C HIS A 112 5.97 -7.89 -2.31
N LEU A 113 5.65 -9.15 -2.00
CA LEU A 113 5.36 -9.58 -0.63
C LEU A 113 6.61 -9.61 0.26
N LEU A 114 7.79 -9.88 -0.31
CA LEU A 114 9.08 -9.80 0.39
C LEU A 114 9.61 -8.37 0.53
N ALA A 115 9.16 -7.45 -0.31
CA ALA A 115 9.65 -6.09 -0.30
C ALA A 115 9.39 -5.43 1.06
N LYS A 116 10.34 -4.59 1.48
CA LYS A 116 10.15 -3.78 2.69
C LYS A 116 8.90 -2.89 2.56
N PRO A 117 8.27 -2.54 3.69
CA PRO A 117 7.19 -1.57 3.72
C PRO A 117 7.58 -0.30 2.96
N VAL A 118 6.62 0.29 2.24
CA VAL A 118 6.85 1.57 1.54
C VAL A 118 7.11 2.64 2.60
N GLU A 119 8.35 3.10 2.69
CA GLU A 119 8.68 4.26 3.50
C GLU A 119 8.05 5.49 2.85
N ARG A 120 7.20 6.22 3.60
CA ARG A 120 6.78 7.55 3.17
C ARG A 120 8.02 8.42 3.06
N ARG A 121 8.52 8.62 1.84
CA ARG A 121 9.44 9.73 1.57
C ARG A 121 8.62 11.00 1.78
N GLY A 122 8.70 11.53 2.99
CA GLY A 122 7.93 12.70 3.40
C GLY A 122 8.07 13.78 2.34
N ARG A 123 6.94 14.27 1.84
CA ARG A 123 6.82 15.47 0.98
C ARG A 123 7.21 16.75 1.74
N TRP A 124 8.21 16.67 2.61
CA TRP A 124 8.73 17.75 3.43
C TRP A 124 10.06 18.31 2.89
N GLY A 125 10.72 17.61 1.96
CA GLY A 125 11.99 18.07 1.37
C GLY A 125 11.91 19.31 0.47
N SER A 126 10.71 19.71 0.01
CA SER A 126 10.57 20.86 -0.91
C SER A 126 10.37 22.21 -0.19
N ARG A 127 9.84 22.22 1.04
CA ARG A 127 9.64 23.48 1.78
C ARG A 127 10.94 24.02 2.39
N SER A 128 11.83 23.14 2.85
CA SER A 128 13.13 23.57 3.41
C SER A 128 14.04 24.22 2.36
N GLY A 129 14.01 23.76 1.11
CA GLY A 129 14.76 24.35 0.02
C GLY A 129 14.35 25.79 -0.30
N ARG A 130 13.03 26.07 -0.34
CA ARG A 130 12.53 27.44 -0.58
C ARG A 130 12.79 28.37 0.60
N VAL A 131 12.65 27.88 1.83
CA VAL A 131 12.95 28.66 3.04
C VAL A 131 14.45 28.97 3.12
N ARG A 132 15.32 28.01 2.82
CA ARG A 132 16.77 28.25 2.75
C ARG A 132 17.13 29.26 1.66
N ALA A 133 16.54 29.14 0.47
CA ALA A 133 16.77 30.11 -0.62
C ALA A 133 16.30 31.52 -0.24
N ALA A 134 15.14 31.65 0.43
CA ALA A 134 14.64 32.94 0.91
C ALA A 134 15.55 33.55 1.98
N LEU A 135 16.09 32.75 2.89
CA LEU A 135 17.03 33.22 3.92
C LEU A 135 18.37 33.68 3.32
N VAL A 136 18.89 32.96 2.32
CA VAL A 136 20.11 33.36 1.60
C VAL A 136 19.89 34.67 0.84
N ALA A 137 18.75 34.82 0.17
CA ALA A 137 18.40 36.07 -0.53
C ALA A 137 18.30 37.25 0.44
N LEU A 138 17.68 37.06 1.61
CA LEU A 138 17.56 38.10 2.63
C LEU A 138 18.93 38.50 3.20
N ALA A 139 19.82 37.53 3.44
CA ALA A 139 21.17 37.79 3.92
C ALA A 139 21.99 38.60 2.90
N MET A 140 21.87 38.29 1.61
CA MET A 140 22.55 39.04 0.55
C MET A 140 22.06 40.50 0.47
N VAL A 141 20.76 40.74 0.64
CA VAL A 141 20.19 42.09 0.68
C VAL A 141 20.70 42.87 1.91
N ALA A 142 20.75 42.24 3.08
CA ALA A 142 21.26 42.87 4.29
C ALA A 142 22.75 43.25 4.18
N VAL A 143 23.57 42.38 3.59
CA VAL A 143 25.00 42.67 3.33
C VAL A 143 25.14 43.80 2.31
N GLY A 144 24.38 43.79 1.22
CA GLY A 144 24.41 44.87 0.22
C GLY A 144 24.02 46.23 0.80
N LEU A 145 22.99 46.27 1.64
CA LEU A 145 22.57 47.49 2.36
C LEU A 145 23.62 47.95 3.38
N GLY A 146 24.24 47.02 4.11
CA GLY A 146 25.30 47.34 5.07
C GLY A 146 26.53 47.96 4.40
N VAL A 147 26.96 47.42 3.26
CA VAL A 147 28.09 47.98 2.50
C VAL A 147 27.76 49.36 1.93
N TRP A 148 26.54 49.57 1.42
CA TRP A 148 26.13 50.87 0.88
C TRP A 148 26.03 51.96 1.97
N LEU A 149 25.56 51.61 3.16
CA LEU A 149 25.50 52.52 4.30
C LEU A 149 26.88 52.81 4.91
N TYR A 150 27.85 51.89 4.77
CA TYR A 150 29.21 52.07 5.29
C TYR A 150 30.15 52.79 4.30
N ALA A 151 29.81 52.78 3.00
CA ALA A 151 30.59 53.42 1.93
C ALA A 151 30.09 54.82 1.54
N ARG A 152 29.15 55.39 2.31
CA ARG A 152 28.60 56.74 2.15
C ARG A 152 29.03 57.64 3.30
#